data_AF-A0A1Z5LAH3-F1
#
_entry.id   AF-A0A1Z5LAH3-F1
#
_cell.length_a   1.000
_cell.length_b   1.000
_cell.length_c   1.000
_cell.angle_alpha   90.00
_cell.angle_beta   90.00
_cell.angle_gamma   90.00
#
_symmetry.space_group_name_H-M   'P 1'
#
loop_
_entity.id
_entity.type
_entity.pdbx_description
1 polymer ?
#
loop_
_entity_poly.entity_id
_entity_poly.type
_entity_poly.pdbx_seq_one_letter_code
_entity_poly.pdbx_strand_id
1 'polypeptide(L)'
;MQGDMHRCAAKCCDDAHSSLEEVHRCIEKCSEQLNKAQNQVQGDLGHFQDRLQRCVMQCQDNIRDKVGPNTTDAETHEYKNEFDSCVVKCADTHIGLLPHMLKRMKHSFQ
;
A
#
# COMPACT_ATOMS: atom_id res chain seq x y z
N MET A 1 5.81 -3.81 20.25
CA MET A 1 5.25 -2.48 19.88
C MET A 1 3.94 -2.14 20.57
N GLN A 2 2.77 -2.70 20.22
CA GLN A 2 1.50 -2.27 20.84
C GLN A 2 1.47 -2.43 22.37
N GLY A 3 1.93 -3.58 22.88
CA GLY A 3 2.05 -3.76 24.33
C GLY A 3 3.03 -2.80 25.00
N ASP A 4 4.10 -2.39 24.30
CA ASP A 4 5.10 -1.45 24.82
C ASP A 4 4.56 -0.02 24.83
N MET A 5 3.80 0.36 23.79
CA MET A 5 3.08 1.63 23.71
C MET A 5 2.09 1.76 24.88
N HIS A 6 1.28 0.73 25.15
CA HIS A 6 0.33 0.76 26.26
C HIS A 6 1.01 0.82 27.63
N ARG A 7 2.10 0.07 27.82
CA ARG A 7 2.89 0.14 29.06
C ARG A 7 3.56 1.50 29.25
N CYS A 8 4.03 2.11 28.16
CA CYS A 8 4.58 3.47 28.16
C CYS A 8 3.50 4.48 28.56
N ALA A 9 2.31 4.42 27.92
CA ALA A 9 1.19 5.29 28.23
C ALA A 9 0.72 5.15 29.68
N ALA A 10 0.65 3.92 30.21
CA ALA A 10 0.32 3.69 31.61
C ALA A 10 1.31 4.39 32.56
N LYS A 11 2.61 4.29 32.30
CA LYS A 11 3.64 5.02 33.09
C LYS A 11 3.48 6.53 33.01
N CYS A 12 3.06 7.08 31.87
CA CYS A 12 2.75 8.51 31.75
C CYS A 12 1.58 8.89 32.66
N CYS A 13 0.55 8.06 32.77
CA CYS A 13 -0.63 8.30 33.61
C CYS A 13 -0.35 8.16 35.11
N ASP A 14 0.63 7.33 35.48
CA ASP A 14 1.00 7.10 36.89
C ASP A 14 1.86 8.25 37.48
N ASP A 15 2.31 9.21 36.65
CA ASP A 15 3.08 10.37 37.11
C ASP A 15 2.19 11.43 37.75
N ALA A 16 2.19 11.45 39.09
CA ALA A 16 1.41 12.39 39.89
C ALA A 16 1.94 13.83 39.90
N HIS A 17 3.14 14.08 39.35
CA HIS A 17 3.79 15.40 39.35
C HIS A 17 3.64 16.15 38.03
N SER A 18 3.27 15.44 36.95
CA SER A 18 3.02 16.03 35.64
C SER A 18 1.62 16.65 35.55
N SER A 19 1.52 17.76 34.84
CA SER A 19 0.23 18.32 34.43
C SER A 19 -0.47 17.42 33.42
N LEU A 20 -1.79 17.57 33.29
CA LEU A 20 -2.58 16.81 32.32
C LEU A 20 -2.05 16.96 30.88
N GLU A 21 -1.59 18.16 30.49
CA GLU A 21 -1.04 18.41 29.16
C GLU A 21 0.27 17.64 28.93
N GLU A 22 1.14 17.57 29.94
CA GLU A 22 2.40 16.82 29.87
C GLU A 22 2.14 15.32 29.77
N VAL A 23 1.15 14.79 30.51
CA VAL A 23 0.70 13.40 30.40
C VAL A 23 0.20 13.10 28.99
N HIS A 24 -0.64 13.95 28.40
CA HIS A 24 -1.13 13.76 27.02
C HIS A 24 0.01 13.73 26.00
N ARG A 25 0.95 14.67 26.09
CA ARG A 25 2.13 14.71 25.21
C ARG A 25 3.03 13.49 25.38
N CYS A 26 3.14 12.94 26.60
CA CYS A 26 3.86 11.69 26.87
C CYS A 26 3.18 10.50 26.18
N ILE A 27 1.85 10.38 26.29
CA ILE A 27 1.06 9.33 25.64
C ILE A 27 1.19 9.41 24.11
N GLU A 28 1.13 10.61 23.53
CA GLU A 28 1.33 10.80 22.09
C GLU A 28 2.68 10.26 21.63
N LYS A 29 3.76 10.58 22.35
CA LYS A 29 5.11 10.06 22.08
C LYS A 29 5.18 8.54 22.17
N CYS A 30 4.50 7.92 23.15
CA CYS A 30 4.44 6.46 23.26
C CYS A 30 3.81 5.80 22.01
N SER A 31 2.87 6.48 21.36
CA SER A 31 2.19 5.99 20.16
C SER A 31 2.93 6.27 18.85
N GLU A 32 3.88 7.21 18.86
CA GLU A 32 4.50 7.76 17.65
C GLU A 32 5.13 6.69 16.75
N GLN A 33 5.92 5.78 17.32
CA GLN A 33 6.59 4.74 16.54
C GLN A 33 5.62 3.73 15.95
N LEU A 34 4.58 3.36 16.70
CA LEU A 34 3.54 2.47 16.20
C LEU A 34 2.77 3.13 15.05
N ASN A 35 2.41 4.41 15.20
CA ASN A 35 1.70 5.16 14.16
C ASN A 35 2.56 5.31 12.90
N LYS A 36 3.87 5.59 13.04
CA LYS A 36 4.82 5.62 11.91
C LYS A 36 4.86 4.28 11.18
N ALA A 37 4.97 3.18 11.92
CA ALA A 37 4.97 1.83 11.34
C ALA A 37 3.69 1.54 10.55
N GLN A 38 2.53 1.84 11.15
CA GLN A 38 1.22 1.67 10.53
C GLN A 38 1.05 2.51 9.26
N ASN A 39 1.43 3.79 9.32
CA ASN A 39 1.37 4.70 8.18
C ASN A 39 2.27 4.23 7.03
N GLN A 40 3.47 3.73 7.33
CA GLN A 40 4.37 3.18 6.31
C GLN A 40 3.76 1.94 5.63
N VAL A 41 3.15 1.03 6.38
CA VAL A 41 2.48 -0.15 5.80
C VAL A 41 1.29 0.25 4.94
N GLN A 42 0.45 1.19 5.40
CA GLN A 42 -0.66 1.69 4.60
C GLN A 42 -0.18 2.38 3.32
N GLY A 43 0.88 3.19 3.42
CA GLY A 43 1.51 3.82 2.26
C GLY A 43 2.05 2.79 1.26
N ASP A 44 2.76 1.77 1.74
CA ASP A 44 3.30 0.70 0.89
C ASP A 44 2.20 -0.08 0.16
N LEU A 45 1.10 -0.42 0.86
CA LEU A 45 -0.06 -1.06 0.24
C LEU A 45 -0.74 -0.14 -0.78
N GLY A 46 -0.92 1.13 -0.44
CA GLY A 46 -1.52 2.12 -1.34
C GLY A 46 -0.70 2.28 -2.63
N HIS A 47 0.62 2.44 -2.51
CA HIS A 47 1.52 2.50 -3.65
C HIS A 47 1.50 1.23 -4.51
N PHE A 48 1.41 0.06 -3.88
CA PHE A 48 1.30 -1.20 -4.60
C PHE A 48 0.01 -1.27 -5.42
N GLN A 49 -1.13 -0.94 -4.80
CA GLN A 49 -2.44 -0.93 -5.46
C GLN A 49 -2.50 0.07 -6.61
N ASP A 50 -2.04 1.30 -6.39
CA ASP A 50 -2.01 2.36 -7.41
C ASP A 50 -1.14 1.95 -8.61
N ARG A 51 0.02 1.33 -8.37
CA ARG A 51 0.85 0.81 -9.46
C ARG A 51 0.18 -0.34 -10.22
N LEU A 52 -0.58 -1.20 -9.55
CA LEU A 52 -1.31 -2.30 -10.22
C LEU A 52 -2.43 -1.74 -11.10
N GLN A 53 -3.24 -0.82 -10.54
CA GLN A 53 -4.32 -0.17 -11.27
C GLN A 53 -3.80 0.58 -12.50
N ARG A 54 -2.72 1.36 -12.35
CA ARG A 54 -2.08 2.05 -13.49
C ARG A 54 -1.55 1.10 -14.55
N CYS A 55 -1.03 -0.07 -14.16
CA CYS A 55 -0.58 -1.08 -15.12
C CYS A 55 -1.74 -1.59 -15.99
N VAL A 56 -2.88 -1.91 -15.37
CA VAL A 56 -4.08 -2.38 -16.08
C VAL A 56 -4.68 -1.28 -16.96
N MET A 57 -4.71 -0.02 -16.48
CA MET A 57 -5.13 1.12 -17.31
C MET A 57 -4.24 1.29 -18.55
N GLN A 58 -2.91 1.13 -18.41
CA GLN A 58 -2.01 1.17 -19.56
C GLN A 58 -2.32 0.04 -20.56
N CYS A 59 -2.65 -1.17 -20.09
CA CYS A 59 -3.09 -2.24 -20.98
C CYS A 59 -4.35 -1.84 -21.77
N GLN A 60 -5.31 -1.19 -21.10
CA GLN A 60 -6.54 -0.71 -21.74
C GLN A 60 -6.24 0.38 -22.79
N ASP A 61 -5.39 1.35 -22.45
CA ASP A 61 -5.03 2.46 -23.34
C ASP A 61 -4.31 1.94 -24.59
N ASN A 62 -3.37 0.99 -24.42
CA ASN A 62 -2.67 0.35 -25.54
C ASN A 62 -3.61 -0.34 -26.53
N ILE A 63 -4.72 -0.91 -26.04
CA ILE A 63 -5.74 -1.52 -26.92
C ILE A 63 -6.60 -0.45 -27.57
N ARG A 64 -7.01 0.58 -26.82
CA ARG A 64 -7.79 1.70 -27.37
C ARG A 64 -7.08 2.40 -28.51
N ASP A 65 -5.76 2.56 -28.42
CA ASP A 65 -4.94 3.18 -29.46
C ASP A 65 -4.92 2.37 -30.78
N LYS A 66 -5.25 1.07 -30.73
CA LYS A 66 -5.34 0.19 -31.90
C LYS A 66 -6.75 0.09 -32.48
N VAL A 67 -7.77 0.43 -31.70
CA VAL A 67 -9.17 0.36 -32.13
C VAL A 67 -9.48 1.57 -33.01
N GLY A 68 -9.94 1.31 -34.22
CA GLY A 68 -10.34 2.32 -35.19
C GLY A 68 -11.76 2.09 -35.71
N PRO A 69 -12.28 3.00 -36.55
CA PRO A 69 -13.64 2.91 -37.09
C PRO A 69 -13.89 1.69 -37.99
N ASN A 70 -12.82 1.04 -38.47
CA ASN A 70 -12.89 -0.14 -39.35
C ASN A 70 -12.42 -1.42 -38.67
N THR A 71 -12.25 -1.44 -37.34
CA THR A 71 -11.83 -2.64 -36.61
C THR A 71 -12.86 -3.76 -36.79
N THR A 72 -12.40 -4.90 -37.27
CA THR A 72 -13.21 -6.09 -37.52
C THR A 72 -13.47 -6.90 -36.24
N ASP A 73 -14.42 -7.81 -36.29
CA ASP A 73 -14.69 -8.74 -35.17
C ASP A 73 -13.48 -9.64 -34.88
N ALA A 74 -12.72 -10.04 -35.90
CA ALA A 74 -11.51 -10.85 -35.74
C ALA A 74 -10.42 -10.07 -34.99
N GLU A 75 -10.14 -8.82 -35.40
CA GLU A 75 -9.19 -7.94 -34.70
C GLU A 75 -9.67 -7.63 -33.28
N THR A 76 -10.98 -7.46 -33.07
CA THR A 76 -11.56 -7.26 -31.73
C THR A 76 -11.28 -8.46 -30.81
N HIS A 77 -11.34 -9.69 -31.34
CA HIS A 77 -11.00 -10.88 -30.57
C HIS A 77 -9.50 -10.94 -30.25
N GLU A 78 -8.63 -10.61 -31.19
CA GLU A 78 -7.19 -10.53 -30.96
C GLU A 78 -6.84 -9.47 -29.89
N TYR A 79 -7.46 -8.29 -29.95
CA TYR A 79 -7.27 -7.23 -28.97
C TYR A 79 -7.71 -7.62 -27.56
N LYS A 80 -8.78 -8.43 -27.42
CA LYS A 80 -9.16 -8.99 -26.12
C LYS A 80 -8.10 -9.94 -25.58
N ASN A 81 -7.60 -10.84 -26.41
CA ASN A 81 -6.54 -11.78 -26.00
C ASN A 81 -5.25 -11.04 -25.62
N GLU A 82 -4.93 -9.95 -26.33
CA GLU A 82 -3.80 -9.09 -26.01
C GLU A 82 -3.99 -8.35 -24.68
N PHE A 83 -5.19 -7.80 -24.43
CA PHE A 83 -5.54 -7.18 -23.15
C PHE A 83 -5.37 -8.17 -21.99
N ASP A 84 -5.95 -9.36 -22.10
CA ASP A 84 -5.88 -10.40 -21.07
C ASP A 84 -4.43 -10.80 -20.79
N SER A 85 -3.64 -10.99 -21.85
CA SER A 85 -2.20 -11.29 -21.74
C SER A 85 -1.41 -10.16 -21.07
N CYS A 86 -1.78 -8.90 -21.33
CA CYS A 86 -1.17 -7.73 -20.69
C CYS A 86 -1.51 -7.66 -19.20
N VAL A 87 -2.77 -7.90 -18.83
CA VAL A 87 -3.23 -7.91 -17.43
C VAL A 87 -2.53 -9.03 -16.63
N VAL A 88 -2.36 -10.21 -17.21
CA VAL A 88 -1.60 -11.31 -16.58
C VAL A 88 -0.15 -10.88 -16.32
N LYS A 89 0.51 -10.24 -17.29
CA LYS A 89 1.88 -9.71 -17.10
C LYS A 89 1.95 -8.65 -16.00
N CYS A 90 0.94 -7.78 -15.87
CA CYS A 90 0.83 -6.83 -14.76
C CYS A 90 0.74 -7.57 -13.42
N ALA A 91 -0.11 -8.60 -13.33
CA ALA A 91 -0.23 -9.40 -12.12
C ALA A 91 1.09 -10.09 -11.76
N ASP A 92 1.74 -10.77 -12.70
CA ASP A 92 3.01 -11.47 -12.49
C ASP A 92 4.12 -10.53 -12.02
N THR A 93 4.22 -9.36 -12.68
CA THR A 93 5.20 -8.33 -12.31
C THR A 93 5.00 -7.87 -10.87
N HIS A 94 3.76 -7.62 -10.46
CA HIS A 94 3.46 -7.10 -9.13
C HIS A 94 3.50 -8.19 -8.05
N ILE A 95 3.13 -9.43 -8.37
CA ILE A 95 3.37 -10.59 -7.50
C ILE A 95 4.87 -10.71 -7.18
N GLY A 96 5.74 -10.52 -8.18
CA GLY A 96 7.19 -10.52 -7.99
C GLY A 96 7.71 -9.43 -7.03
N LEU A 97 6.95 -8.37 -6.80
CA LEU A 97 7.31 -7.28 -5.88
C LEU A 97 6.86 -7.53 -4.43
N LEU A 98 5.92 -8.45 -4.21
CA LEU A 98 5.37 -8.74 -2.89
C LEU A 98 6.45 -9.12 -1.87
N PRO A 99 7.45 -9.97 -2.16
CA PRO A 99 8.47 -10.33 -1.16
C PRO A 99 9.25 -9.12 -0.64
N HIS A 100 9.58 -8.18 -1.53
CA HIS A 100 10.31 -6.97 -1.15
C HIS A 100 9.42 -6.02 -0.34
N MET A 101 8.16 -5.85 -0.75
CA MET A 101 7.17 -5.06 -0.01
C MET A 101 6.94 -5.61 1.40
N LEU A 102 6.72 -6.93 1.51
CA LEU A 102 6.53 -7.61 2.79
C LEU A 102 7.75 -7.48 3.71
N LYS A 103 8.96 -7.57 3.14
CA LYS A 103 10.20 -7.32 3.89
C LYS A 103 10.23 -5.91 4.47
N ARG A 104 9.92 -4.90 3.65
CA ARG A 104 9.87 -3.49 4.09
C ARG A 104 8.82 -3.27 5.18
N MET A 105 7.61 -3.80 5.01
CA MET A 105 6.54 -3.74 6.02
C MET A 105 6.94 -4.38 7.34
N LYS A 106 7.63 -5.53 7.30
CA LYS A 106 8.12 -6.20 8.50
C LYS A 106 9.14 -5.33 9.25
N HIS A 107 10.03 -4.67 8.51
CA HIS A 107 11.01 -3.74 9.11
C HIS A 107 10.35 -2.51 9.75
N SER A 108 9.17 -2.09 9.29
CA SER A 108 8.43 -0.98 9.91
C SER A 108 8.09 -1.24 11.38
N PHE A 109 7.99 -2.50 11.81
CA PHE A 109 7.60 -2.89 13.16
C PHE A 109 8.77 -3.38 14.05
N GLN A 110 10.02 -3.20 13.60
CA GLN A 110 11.24 -3.57 14.32
C GLN A 110 11.90 -2.34 14.92
#